data_AF-W1XF43-F1
#
_entry.id   AF-W1XF43-F1
#
_cell.length_a   1.000
_cell.length_b   1.000
_cell.length_c   1.000
_cell.angle_alpha   90.00
_cell.angle_beta   90.00
_cell.angle_gamma   90.00
#
_symmetry.space_group_name_H-M   'P 1'
#
loop_
_entity.id
_entity.type
_entity.pdbx_description
1 polymer ?
#
loop_
_entity_poly.entity_id
_entity_poly.type
_entity_poly.pdbx_seq_one_letter_code
_entity_poly.pdbx_strand_id
1 'polypeptide(L)'
;LDNRIREVETKLRDAALMLPNMCDASVPVGADEDENVEQRKWGEPRQFNFDVQAHWDLGESLDILDFNRAGKMSGARFTVYKGL
;
A
#
# COMPACT_ATOMS: atom_id res chain seq x y z
N LEU A 1 -10.75 -44.52 -4.94
CA LEU A 1 -11.51 -43.43 -5.58
C LEU A 1 -11.46 -42.18 -4.72
N ASP A 2 -11.69 -42.32 -3.41
CA ASP A 2 -11.72 -41.25 -2.41
C ASP A 2 -10.49 -40.34 -2.41
N ASN A 3 -9.28 -40.89 -2.55
CA ASN A 3 -8.06 -40.07 -2.60
C ASN A 3 -8.04 -39.14 -3.82
N ARG A 4 -8.49 -39.62 -4.99
CA ARG A 4 -8.57 -38.78 -6.21
C ARG A 4 -9.63 -37.69 -6.08
N ILE A 5 -10.75 -37.99 -5.41
CA ILE A 5 -11.81 -36.98 -5.16
C ILE A 5 -11.27 -35.89 -4.24
N ARG A 6 -10.65 -36.28 -3.11
CA ARG A 6 -10.04 -35.33 -2.18
C ARG A 6 -8.99 -34.46 -2.85
N GLU A 7 -8.13 -35.03 -3.70
CA GLU A 7 -7.14 -34.26 -4.45
C GLU A 7 -7.77 -33.22 -5.39
N VAL A 8 -8.84 -33.57 -6.09
CA VAL A 8 -9.55 -32.63 -6.98
C VAL A 8 -10.29 -31.55 -6.18
N GLU A 9 -10.92 -31.91 -5.07
CA GLU A 9 -11.60 -30.94 -4.18
C GLU A 9 -10.61 -29.96 -3.56
N THR A 10 -9.44 -30.42 -3.13
CA THR A 10 -8.38 -29.54 -2.63
C THR A 10 -7.92 -28.58 -3.72
N LYS A 11 -7.65 -29.08 -4.94
CA LYS A 11 -7.26 -28.21 -6.07
C LYS A 11 -8.33 -27.20 -6.44
N LEU A 12 -9.60 -27.61 -6.42
CA LEU A 12 -10.73 -26.70 -6.69
C LEU A 12 -10.83 -25.62 -5.60
N ARG A 13 -10.69 -26.02 -4.34
CA ARG A 13 -10.70 -25.09 -3.21
C ARG A 13 -9.55 -24.10 -3.28
N ASP A 14 -8.34 -24.57 -3.54
CA ASP A 14 -7.15 -23.72 -3.62
C ASP A 14 -7.28 -22.73 -4.79
N ALA A 15 -7.79 -23.17 -5.94
CA ALA A 15 -8.08 -22.30 -7.07
C ALA A 15 -9.15 -21.26 -6.73
N ALA A 16 -10.22 -21.65 -6.04
CA ALA A 16 -11.28 -20.73 -5.62
C ALA A 16 -10.78 -19.68 -4.62
N LEU A 17 -9.82 -20.03 -3.75
CA LEU A 17 -9.22 -19.10 -2.79
C LEU A 17 -8.28 -18.07 -3.45
N MET A 18 -7.81 -18.32 -4.67
CA MET A 18 -6.99 -17.37 -5.42
C MET A 18 -7.83 -16.37 -6.25
N LEU A 19 -9.12 -16.62 -6.42
CA LEU A 19 -9.98 -15.71 -7.18
C LEU A 19 -10.23 -14.43 -6.38
N PRO A 20 -9.97 -13.25 -6.97
CA PRO A 20 -10.34 -11.98 -6.34
C PRO A 20 -11.86 -11.85 -6.28
N ASN A 21 -12.32 -10.89 -5.48
CA ASN A 21 -13.74 -10.59 -5.39
C ASN A 21 -14.26 -9.98 -6.71
N MET A 22 -15.54 -10.21 -7.01
CA MET A 22 -16.23 -9.55 -8.11
C MET A 22 -16.46 -8.08 -7.77
N CYS A 23 -16.12 -7.19 -8.70
CA CYS A 23 -16.44 -5.77 -8.57
C CYS A 23 -17.96 -5.55 -8.57
N ASP A 24 -18.41 -4.56 -7.80
CA ASP A 24 -19.80 -4.12 -7.86
C ASP A 24 -20.09 -3.45 -9.21
N ALA A 25 -21.34 -3.51 -9.68
CA ALA A 25 -21.76 -2.97 -10.96
C ALA A 25 -21.58 -1.43 -11.08
N SER A 26 -21.48 -0.73 -9.95
CA SER A 26 -21.22 0.72 -9.91
C SER A 26 -19.73 1.10 -10.03
N VAL A 27 -18.81 0.14 -9.92
CA VAL A 27 -17.37 0.41 -9.98
C VAL A 27 -16.97 0.72 -11.42
N PRO A 28 -16.28 1.85 -11.70
CA PRO A 28 -15.77 2.15 -13.02
C PRO A 28 -14.83 1.05 -13.53
N VAL A 29 -14.96 0.70 -14.81
CA VAL A 29 -14.03 -0.22 -15.47
C VAL A 29 -12.78 0.56 -15.85
N GLY A 30 -11.61 0.05 -15.48
CA GLY A 30 -10.32 0.60 -15.87
C GLY A 30 -9.22 -0.46 -15.80
N ALA A 31 -8.15 -0.30 -16.59
CA ALA A 31 -7.03 -1.24 -16.63
C ALA A 31 -6.01 -0.98 -15.51
N ASP A 32 -5.85 0.27 -15.10
CA ASP A 32 -4.85 0.70 -14.13
C ASP A 32 -5.31 1.93 -13.32
N GLU A 33 -4.37 2.51 -12.57
CA GLU A 33 -4.62 3.63 -11.66
C GLU A 33 -4.87 4.97 -12.36
N ASP A 34 -4.50 5.10 -13.64
CA ASP A 34 -4.71 6.33 -14.42
C ASP A 34 -6.18 6.50 -14.84
N GLU A 35 -6.94 5.42 -14.85
CA GLU A 35 -8.39 5.41 -15.16
C GLU A 35 -9.28 5.64 -13.92
N ASN A 36 -8.68 5.89 -12.75
CA ASN A 36 -9.43 6.18 -11.54
C ASN A 36 -10.19 7.52 -11.64
N VAL A 37 -11.47 7.48 -11.32
CA VAL A 37 -12.34 8.68 -11.34
C VAL A 37 -12.37 9.34 -9.97
N GLU A 38 -11.85 10.56 -9.87
CA GLU A 38 -11.96 11.37 -8.67
C GLU A 38 -13.40 11.86 -8.46
N GLN A 39 -14.02 11.45 -7.36
CA GLN A 39 -15.42 11.77 -7.06
C GLN A 39 -15.59 13.13 -6.36
N ARG A 40 -14.62 13.52 -5.53
CA ARG A 40 -14.64 14.80 -4.79
C ARG A 40 -13.26 15.21 -4.32
N LYS A 41 -13.06 16.53 -4.23
CA LYS A 41 -11.96 17.19 -3.52
C LYS A 41 -12.50 18.07 -2.40
N TRP A 42 -11.68 18.29 -1.38
CA TRP A 42 -12.04 19.18 -0.27
C TRP A 42 -10.82 20.00 0.17
N GLY A 43 -11.01 21.31 0.29
CA GLY A 43 -9.94 22.27 0.55
C GLY A 43 -9.04 22.50 -0.66
N GLU A 44 -8.04 23.36 -0.48
CA GLU A 44 -7.05 23.70 -1.50
C GLU A 44 -5.66 23.28 -1.02
N PRO A 45 -4.86 22.56 -1.85
CA PRO A 45 -3.46 22.28 -1.53
C PRO A 45 -2.68 23.57 -1.26
N ARG A 46 -1.94 23.61 -0.15
CA ARG A 46 -1.18 24.79 0.27
C ARG A 46 -0.13 25.15 -0.77
N GLN A 47 -0.13 26.43 -1.18
CA GLN A 47 0.93 27.00 -2.00
C GLN A 47 2.10 27.42 -1.11
N PHE A 48 3.31 27.02 -1.49
CA PHE A 48 4.54 27.35 -0.79
C PHE A 48 5.38 28.32 -1.63
N ASN A 49 5.99 29.30 -0.97
CA ASN A 49 6.88 30.28 -1.62
C ASN A 49 8.37 29.89 -1.47
N PHE A 50 8.64 28.61 -1.21
CA PHE A 50 9.96 28.05 -0.97
C PHE A 50 10.00 26.61 -1.49
N ASP A 51 11.21 26.04 -1.61
CA ASP A 51 11.38 24.66 -2.07
C ASP A 51 10.91 23.66 -1.00
N VAL A 52 9.93 22.83 -1.36
CA VAL A 52 9.23 21.95 -0.41
C VAL A 52 10.06 20.69 -0.19
N GLN A 53 10.45 20.45 1.05
CA GLN A 53 11.16 19.24 1.43
C GLN A 53 10.20 18.07 1.65
N ALA A 54 10.61 16.87 1.26
CA ALA A 54 9.86 15.67 1.54
C ALA A 54 9.92 15.31 3.03
N HIS A 55 8.93 14.56 3.50
CA HIS A 55 8.80 14.24 4.93
C HIS A 55 9.98 13.41 5.48
N TRP A 56 10.64 12.59 4.66
CA TRP A 56 11.80 11.80 5.07
C TRP A 56 13.04 12.69 5.29
N ASP A 57 13.30 13.64 4.38
CA ASP A 57 14.41 14.60 4.50
C ASP A 57 14.18 15.56 5.67
N LEU A 58 12.93 16.04 5.83
CA LEU A 58 12.55 16.88 6.95
C LEU A 58 12.71 16.14 8.29
N GLY A 59 12.27 14.87 8.36
CA GLY A 59 12.39 14.08 9.58
C GLY A 59 13.83 13.73 9.94
N GLU A 60 14.69 13.49 8.95
CA GLU A 60 16.13 13.26 9.18
C GLU A 60 16.84 14.56 9.61
N SER A 61 16.56 15.69 8.95
CA SER A 61 17.16 16.99 9.31
C SER A 61 16.75 17.49 10.71
N LEU A 62 15.55 17.13 11.17
CA LEU A 62 15.07 17.41 12.53
C LEU A 62 15.51 16.35 13.57
N ASP A 63 16.26 15.31 13.18
CA ASP A 63 16.64 14.14 13.98
C ASP A 63 15.46 13.46 14.71
N ILE A 64 14.27 13.48 14.08
CA ILE A 64 13.06 12.82 14.58
C ILE A 64 12.75 11.50 13.85
N LEU A 65 13.32 11.29 12.66
CA LEU A 65 13.24 10.03 11.90
C LEU A 65 14.65 9.45 11.68
N ASP A 66 14.84 8.18 12.04
CA ASP A 66 16.10 7.46 11.85
C ASP A 66 15.89 6.17 11.07
N PHE A 67 16.12 6.26 9.76
CA PHE A 67 16.06 5.14 8.82
C PHE A 67 17.29 4.23 8.91
N ASN A 68 18.46 4.77 9.25
CA ASN A 68 19.70 4.01 9.35
C ASN A 68 19.68 3.03 10.54
N ARG A 69 19.22 3.50 11.70
CA ARG A 69 19.06 2.66 12.89
C ARG A 69 17.97 1.62 12.70
N ALA A 70 16.85 2.01 12.10
CA ALA A 70 15.79 1.07 11.75
C ALA A 70 16.28 -0.01 10.79
N GLY A 71 17.06 0.38 9.78
CA GLY A 71 17.73 -0.52 8.84
C GLY A 71 18.63 -1.54 9.53
N LYS A 72 19.41 -1.10 10.53
CA LYS A 72 20.26 -2.00 11.33
C LYS A 72 19.46 -2.97 12.22
N MET A 73 18.29 -2.55 12.70
CA MET A 73 17.48 -3.36 13.61
C MET A 73 16.59 -4.37 12.88
N SER A 74 15.96 -3.95 11.78
CA SER A 74 14.85 -4.68 11.15
C SER A 74 14.97 -4.77 9.63
N GLY A 75 15.98 -4.15 9.02
CA GLY A 75 16.17 -4.10 7.58
C GLY A 75 15.41 -2.96 6.89
N ALA A 76 15.29 -3.04 5.57
CA ALA A 76 14.66 -1.99 4.76
C ALA A 76 13.17 -1.80 5.07
N ARG A 77 12.63 -0.61 4.74
CA ARG A 77 11.22 -0.20 4.97
C ARG A 77 10.79 -0.08 6.43
N PHE A 78 11.74 0.02 7.36
CA PHE A 78 11.50 0.39 8.76
C PHE A 78 12.05 1.80 9.04
N THR A 79 11.44 2.50 10.00
CA THR A 79 11.89 3.80 10.50
C THR A 79 11.73 3.85 12.02
N VAL A 80 12.70 4.45 12.72
CA VAL A 80 12.61 4.70 14.16
C VAL A 80 12.28 6.16 14.38
N TYR A 81 11.24 6.43 15.17
CA TYR A 81 10.94 7.79 15.65
C TYR A 81 11.83 8.14 16.86
N LYS A 82 12.28 9.38 16.92
CA LYS A 82 13.11 9.95 17.99
C LYS A 82 12.52 11.28 18.47
N GLY A 83 12.79 11.62 19.74
CA GLY A 83 12.61 12.99 20.23
C GLY A 83 11.18 13.47 20.43
N LEU A 84 10.21 12.56 20.60
CA LEU A 84 8.87 12.86 21.14
C LEU A 84 8.85 12.79 22.66
#